data_AF-A0A3Q0J3L3-F1
#
_entry.id   AF-A0A3Q0J3L3-F1
#
_cell.length_a   1.000
_cell.length_b   1.000
_cell.length_c   1.000
_cell.angle_alpha   90.00
_cell.angle_beta   90.00
_cell.angle_gamma   90.00
#
_symmetry.space_group_name_H-M   'P 1'
#
loop_
_entity.id
_entity.type
_entity.pdbx_description
1 polymer ?
#
loop_
_entity_poly.entity_id
_entity_poly.type
_entity_poly.pdbx_seq_one_letter_code
_entity_poly.pdbx_strand_id
1 'polypeptide(L)'
;MSDERTLLAHSFTQDICYEAISPREKKPPSRIRRIITEPFGPKNLYVLRLLGWVICLLVSWGLLYTLVKEEVAPGGQLLKLLTLIVSAHIAGIIVSHVNLPPLLGMLVTGIVLRNIKFFEVSGTYREIVVTTREIALTVILIKAGLGLDAKALKKLSFVVLKLAFIPCIVEATGAAVCCYFILGMPWVWGFLLGFVLSAVSPAVVVPTLLKLSSEGYGESKGISTMVIAASSLDDIVAISAFGIFLGFATNVGKSDADITNQLLQAPIEISLGVLFGIVWGLISAWLPHKEDKFVVFKRVFMIGGGGLFSVLGSQMIGYNGAGPLSCIISAFVACLCWKWQGWSDSYNPVATAFSGLWLIMQPALFGLIGAEIDLSQIDATQIGQGLIVLAGGLVFRAIACTTCLLGTNLNWKEMIFVNIAWLPKATVQVWRNSTFHVL
;
A
#
# COMPACT_ATOMS: atom_id res chain seq x y z
N MET A 1 -28.38 -7.94 24.54
CA MET A 1 -27.67 -6.78 25.10
C MET A 1 -26.53 -6.35 24.18
N SER A 2 -26.77 -6.36 22.87
CA SER A 2 -25.76 -6.20 21.81
C SER A 2 -26.18 -5.21 20.70
N ASP A 3 -27.26 -4.45 20.90
CA ASP A 3 -27.81 -3.56 19.84
C ASP A 3 -27.92 -2.07 20.25
N GLU A 4 -27.48 -1.67 21.45
CA GLU A 4 -27.61 -0.27 21.91
C GLU A 4 -26.35 0.60 21.74
N ARG A 5 -25.18 0.03 21.44
CA ARG A 5 -23.94 0.83 21.30
C ARG A 5 -23.72 1.40 19.89
N THR A 6 -24.40 0.87 18.89
CA THR A 6 -24.28 1.30 17.50
C THR A 6 -25.11 2.57 17.19
N LEU A 7 -26.08 2.91 18.05
CA LEU A 7 -26.94 4.09 17.92
C LEU A 7 -26.34 5.37 18.53
N LEU A 8 -25.40 5.27 19.46
CA LEU A 8 -24.78 6.42 20.12
C LEU A 8 -23.57 7.01 19.38
N ALA A 9 -23.05 6.34 18.34
CA ALA A 9 -21.97 6.86 17.51
C ALA A 9 -22.45 7.81 16.40
N HIS A 10 -23.74 7.74 16.05
CA HIS A 10 -24.35 8.64 15.06
C HIS A 10 -24.86 9.96 15.66
N SER A 11 -24.93 10.08 16.98
CA SER A 11 -25.46 11.28 17.65
C SER A 11 -24.42 12.39 17.88
N PHE A 12 -23.13 12.15 17.64
CA PHE A 12 -22.07 13.13 17.94
C PHE A 12 -21.50 13.87 16.72
N THR A 13 -21.91 13.52 15.50
CA THR A 13 -21.46 14.20 14.26
C THR A 13 -22.46 15.22 13.72
N GLN A 14 -23.56 15.48 14.43
CA GLN A 14 -24.63 16.36 13.95
C GLN A 14 -24.66 17.75 14.62
N ASP A 15 -23.77 18.02 15.58
CA ASP A 15 -23.84 19.21 16.44
C ASP A 15 -22.99 20.43 16.01
N ILE A 16 -22.49 20.49 14.76
CA ILE A 16 -21.63 21.62 14.30
C ILE A 16 -22.34 22.57 13.30
N CYS A 17 -23.67 22.47 13.10
CA CYS A 17 -24.35 23.31 12.08
C CYS A 17 -25.63 24.05 12.52
N TYR A 18 -25.84 24.28 13.82
CA TYR A 18 -27.00 25.07 14.26
C TYR A 18 -26.63 26.13 15.29
N GLU A 19 -26.03 27.22 14.82
CA GLU A 19 -26.05 28.50 15.53
C GLU A 19 -27.00 29.47 14.81
N ALA A 20 -28.00 29.95 15.57
CA ALA A 20 -28.82 31.14 15.38
C ALA A 20 -29.69 31.28 14.11
N ILE A 21 -30.92 30.75 14.16
CA ILE A 21 -32.07 31.34 13.43
C ILE A 21 -33.28 31.43 14.37
N SER A 22 -33.73 32.66 14.61
CA SER A 22 -34.94 33.06 15.35
C SER A 22 -36.20 32.24 14.99
N PRO A 23 -37.18 32.08 15.91
CA PRO A 23 -38.40 31.33 15.63
C PRO A 23 -39.33 32.13 14.71
N ARG A 24 -39.12 32.05 13.39
CA ARG A 24 -40.16 32.39 12.42
C ARG A 24 -41.18 31.25 12.37
N GLU A 25 -42.45 31.58 12.58
CA GLU A 25 -43.61 30.70 12.39
C GLU A 25 -43.45 29.85 11.12
N LYS A 26 -43.31 28.53 11.29
CA LYS A 26 -43.20 27.59 10.17
C LYS A 26 -44.59 27.37 9.57
N LYS A 27 -44.88 28.05 8.44
CA LYS A 27 -45.96 27.64 7.53
C LYS A 27 -45.85 26.14 7.23
N PRO A 28 -46.97 25.40 7.11
CA PRO A 28 -46.93 23.96 6.83
C PRO A 28 -46.13 23.70 5.55
N PRO A 29 -45.25 22.68 5.54
CA PRO A 29 -44.42 22.39 4.37
C PRO A 29 -45.32 22.14 3.15
N SER A 30 -45.01 22.79 2.02
CA SER A 30 -45.70 22.56 0.76
C SER A 30 -45.67 21.06 0.41
N ARG A 31 -46.70 20.55 -0.30
CA ARG A 31 -46.78 19.13 -0.72
C ARG A 31 -45.48 18.62 -1.34
N ILE A 32 -44.80 19.46 -2.11
CA ILE A 32 -43.50 19.20 -2.74
C ILE A 32 -42.41 18.95 -1.68
N ARG A 33 -42.34 19.76 -0.64
CA ARG A 33 -41.36 19.60 0.45
C ARG A 33 -41.57 18.28 1.19
N ARG A 34 -42.82 17.86 1.40
CA ARG A 34 -43.17 16.57 2.00
C ARG A 34 -42.70 15.38 1.14
N ILE A 35 -42.92 15.46 -0.17
CA ILE A 35 -42.49 14.44 -1.16
C ILE A 35 -40.96 14.33 -1.22
N ILE A 36 -40.23 15.44 -1.06
CA ILE A 36 -38.76 15.45 -1.11
C ILE A 36 -38.14 14.97 0.21
N THR A 37 -38.76 15.28 1.36
CA THR A 37 -38.21 14.92 2.68
C THR A 37 -38.54 13.50 3.13
N GLU A 38 -39.58 12.90 2.57
CA GLU A 38 -39.87 11.48 2.80
C GLU A 38 -38.95 10.65 1.88
N PRO A 39 -38.06 9.80 2.42
CA PRO A 39 -37.28 8.90 1.57
C PRO A 39 -38.25 8.08 0.72
N PHE A 40 -38.06 8.09 -0.60
CA PHE A 40 -38.93 7.41 -1.56
C PHE A 40 -39.17 5.94 -1.19
N GLY A 41 -40.35 5.64 -0.65
CA GLY A 41 -40.93 4.29 -0.54
C GLY A 41 -40.28 3.31 0.46
N PRO A 42 -41.01 2.27 0.93
CA PRO A 42 -40.72 1.58 2.18
C PRO A 42 -39.70 0.42 2.08
N LYS A 43 -39.05 0.17 3.23
CA LYS A 43 -38.42 -1.09 3.73
C LYS A 43 -37.26 -1.73 2.96
N ASN A 44 -36.92 -1.32 1.74
CA ASN A 44 -35.77 -1.89 1.02
C ASN A 44 -34.65 -0.87 0.80
N LEU A 45 -34.00 -0.47 1.91
CA LEU A 45 -32.82 0.39 1.93
C LEU A 45 -31.72 -0.08 0.96
N TYR A 46 -31.64 -1.39 0.73
CA TYR A 46 -30.68 -2.02 -0.17
C TYR A 46 -30.95 -1.70 -1.65
N VAL A 47 -32.21 -1.80 -2.09
CA VAL A 47 -32.57 -1.55 -3.50
C VAL A 47 -32.36 -0.09 -3.85
N LEU A 48 -32.79 0.84 -2.99
CA LEU A 48 -32.59 2.27 -3.22
C LEU A 48 -31.09 2.65 -3.21
N ARG A 49 -30.30 2.04 -2.31
CA ARG A 49 -28.84 2.23 -2.28
C ARG A 49 -28.18 1.69 -3.55
N LEU A 50 -28.57 0.51 -4.02
CA LEU A 50 -28.06 -0.09 -5.26
C LEU A 50 -28.41 0.76 -6.48
N LEU A 51 -29.66 1.23 -6.56
CA LEU A 51 -30.14 2.10 -7.64
C LEU A 51 -29.39 3.45 -7.64
N GLY A 52 -29.09 4.00 -6.46
CA GLY A 52 -28.23 5.17 -6.31
C GLY A 52 -26.81 4.94 -6.83
N TRP A 53 -26.17 3.82 -6.49
CA TRP A 53 -24.86 3.45 -7.03
C TRP A 53 -24.86 3.30 -8.55
N VAL A 54 -25.91 2.65 -9.11
CA VAL A 54 -26.05 2.48 -10.56
C VAL A 54 -26.21 3.83 -11.26
N ILE A 55 -27.03 4.75 -10.74
CA ILE A 55 -27.19 6.10 -11.32
C ILE A 55 -25.87 6.86 -11.27
N CYS A 56 -25.16 6.87 -10.14
CA CYS A 56 -23.86 7.52 -10.03
C CYS A 56 -22.84 6.96 -11.04
N LEU A 57 -22.84 5.65 -11.24
CA LEU A 57 -21.96 4.99 -12.21
C LEU A 57 -22.32 5.39 -13.65
N LEU A 58 -23.61 5.40 -14.00
CA LEU A 58 -24.08 5.81 -15.33
C LEU A 58 -23.79 7.30 -15.62
N VAL A 59 -23.97 8.19 -14.64
CA VAL A 59 -23.64 9.61 -14.78
C VAL A 59 -22.13 9.81 -14.94
N SER A 60 -21.32 9.12 -14.13
CA SER A 60 -19.86 9.19 -14.23
C SER A 60 -19.36 8.64 -15.58
N TRP A 61 -19.96 7.54 -16.05
CA TRP A 61 -19.69 6.96 -17.36
C TRP A 61 -20.09 7.91 -18.50
N GLY A 62 -21.26 8.52 -18.42
CA GLY A 62 -21.74 9.50 -19.39
C GLY A 62 -20.80 10.72 -19.48
N LEU A 63 -20.35 11.24 -18.33
CA LEU A 63 -19.38 12.34 -18.28
C LEU A 63 -18.04 11.94 -18.92
N LEU A 64 -17.50 10.77 -18.57
CA LEU A 64 -16.26 10.26 -19.16
C LEU A 64 -16.37 10.09 -20.69
N TYR A 65 -17.50 9.53 -21.16
CA TYR A 65 -17.77 9.38 -22.59
C TYR A 65 -17.82 10.73 -23.31
N THR A 66 -18.44 11.76 -22.70
CA THR A 66 -18.47 13.10 -23.30
C THR A 66 -17.10 13.79 -23.36
N LEU A 67 -16.21 13.49 -22.41
CA LEU A 67 -14.89 14.13 -22.31
C LEU A 67 -13.81 13.46 -23.17
N VAL A 68 -13.79 12.13 -23.23
CA VAL A 68 -12.66 11.38 -23.82
C VAL A 68 -13.08 10.43 -24.96
N LYS A 69 -14.34 10.51 -25.41
CA LYS A 69 -14.96 9.84 -26.57
C LYS A 69 -14.29 8.52 -27.04
N GLU A 70 -13.22 8.60 -27.83
CA GLU A 70 -12.54 7.44 -28.43
C GLU A 70 -11.87 6.51 -27.40
N GLU A 71 -11.43 7.03 -26.25
CA GLU A 71 -10.74 6.25 -25.21
C GLU A 71 -11.69 5.46 -24.30
N VAL A 72 -12.97 5.88 -24.27
CA VAL A 72 -14.05 5.24 -23.49
C VAL A 72 -14.94 4.38 -24.38
N ALA A 73 -14.74 4.41 -25.71
CA ALA A 73 -15.41 3.55 -26.67
C ALA A 73 -15.07 2.06 -26.44
N PRO A 74 -15.91 1.11 -26.91
CA PRO A 74 -15.61 -0.32 -26.85
C PRO A 74 -14.26 -0.62 -27.53
N GLY A 75 -13.24 -0.95 -26.74
CA GLY A 75 -11.86 -1.19 -27.20
C GLY A 75 -10.84 -0.13 -26.77
N GLY A 76 -11.29 1.03 -26.27
CA GLY A 76 -10.42 2.09 -25.73
C GLY A 76 -9.65 1.65 -24.48
N GLN A 77 -8.43 2.17 -24.32
CA GLN A 77 -7.52 1.70 -23.28
C GLN A 77 -7.98 2.12 -21.88
N LEU A 78 -8.65 3.28 -21.76
CA LEU A 78 -9.23 3.73 -20.50
C LEU A 78 -10.38 2.83 -20.03
N LEU A 79 -11.25 2.38 -20.95
CA LEU A 79 -12.30 1.41 -20.63
C LEU A 79 -11.71 0.08 -20.15
N LYS A 80 -10.62 -0.41 -20.77
CA LYS A 80 -9.92 -1.63 -20.31
C LYS A 80 -9.42 -1.48 -18.88
N LEU A 81 -8.83 -0.33 -18.54
CA LEU A 81 -8.37 -0.01 -17.18
C LEU A 81 -9.53 0.01 -16.17
N LEU A 82 -10.61 0.73 -16.48
CA LEU A 82 -11.78 0.79 -15.61
C LEU A 82 -12.44 -0.58 -15.43
N THR A 83 -12.56 -1.36 -16.51
CA THR A 83 -13.12 -2.70 -16.49
C THR A 83 -12.29 -3.62 -15.60
N LEU A 84 -10.97 -3.55 -15.70
CA LEU A 84 -10.07 -4.32 -14.83
C LEU A 84 -10.26 -3.95 -13.36
N ILE A 85 -10.31 -2.66 -13.02
CA ILE A 85 -10.46 -2.22 -11.62
C ILE A 85 -11.82 -2.65 -11.05
N VAL A 86 -12.90 -2.47 -11.81
CA VAL A 86 -14.26 -2.82 -11.38
C VAL A 86 -14.41 -4.34 -11.24
N SER A 87 -13.96 -5.11 -12.22
CA SER A 87 -14.00 -6.57 -12.15
C SER A 87 -13.14 -7.11 -11.01
N ALA A 88 -11.95 -6.56 -10.76
CA ALA A 88 -11.10 -6.92 -9.64
C ALA A 88 -11.80 -6.65 -8.30
N HIS A 89 -12.51 -5.53 -8.17
CA HIS A 89 -13.29 -5.21 -6.97
C HIS A 89 -14.42 -6.22 -6.75
N ILE A 90 -15.20 -6.54 -7.79
CA ILE A 90 -16.29 -7.53 -7.73
C ILE A 90 -15.74 -8.90 -7.35
N ALA A 91 -14.67 -9.36 -7.99
CA ALA A 91 -14.02 -10.62 -7.69
C ALA A 91 -13.49 -10.67 -6.25
N GLY A 92 -12.91 -9.57 -5.76
CA GLY A 92 -12.49 -9.46 -4.36
C GLY A 92 -13.65 -9.65 -3.37
N ILE A 93 -14.82 -9.07 -3.66
CA ILE A 93 -16.03 -9.27 -2.85
C ILE A 93 -16.48 -10.73 -2.91
N ILE A 94 -16.53 -11.35 -4.10
CA ILE A 94 -16.94 -12.75 -4.27
C ILE A 94 -16.02 -13.67 -3.45
N VAL A 95 -14.70 -13.51 -3.58
CA VAL A 95 -13.71 -14.30 -2.86
C VAL A 95 -13.82 -14.11 -1.35
N SER A 96 -14.16 -12.90 -0.88
CA SER A 96 -14.39 -12.65 0.55
C SER A 96 -15.58 -13.42 1.13
N HIS A 97 -16.61 -13.73 0.32
CA HIS A 97 -17.75 -14.54 0.77
C HIS A 97 -17.37 -16.02 0.96
N VAL A 98 -16.27 -16.47 0.35
CA VAL A 98 -15.73 -17.83 0.48
C VAL A 98 -14.68 -17.91 1.61
N ASN A 99 -14.63 -16.92 2.50
CA ASN A 99 -13.64 -16.80 3.59
C ASN A 99 -12.17 -16.75 3.13
N LEU A 100 -11.92 -16.39 1.87
CA LEU A 100 -10.58 -16.18 1.34
C LEU A 100 -10.22 -14.68 1.34
N PRO A 101 -8.92 -14.31 1.42
CA PRO A 101 -8.50 -12.93 1.35
C PRO A 101 -8.97 -12.26 0.04
N PRO A 102 -9.63 -11.08 0.08
CA PRO A 102 -10.13 -10.38 -1.12
C PRO A 102 -9.04 -10.11 -2.17
N LEU A 103 -7.81 -9.95 -1.69
CA LEU A 103 -6.60 -9.75 -2.50
C LEU A 103 -6.39 -10.83 -3.56
N LEU A 104 -6.72 -12.08 -3.24
CA LEU A 104 -6.58 -13.21 -4.15
C LEU A 104 -7.51 -13.04 -5.36
N GLY A 105 -8.78 -12.66 -5.13
CA GLY A 105 -9.74 -12.42 -6.21
C GLY A 105 -9.34 -11.25 -7.12
N MET A 106 -8.84 -10.17 -6.53
CA MET A 106 -8.36 -9.00 -7.27
C MET A 106 -7.17 -9.37 -8.17
N LEU A 107 -6.20 -10.13 -7.64
CA LEU A 107 -5.01 -10.58 -8.38
C LEU A 107 -5.35 -11.54 -9.52
N VAL A 108 -6.14 -12.58 -9.23
CA VAL A 108 -6.56 -13.58 -10.22
C VAL A 108 -7.31 -12.91 -11.39
N THR A 109 -8.13 -11.91 -11.10
CA THR A 109 -8.84 -11.15 -12.15
C THR A 109 -7.86 -10.47 -13.11
N GLY A 110 -6.81 -9.83 -12.60
CA GLY A 110 -5.76 -9.24 -13.42
C GLY A 110 -5.08 -10.27 -14.32
N ILE A 111 -4.69 -11.42 -13.75
CA ILE A 111 -4.05 -12.53 -14.49
C ILE A 111 -4.97 -13.01 -15.61
N VAL A 112 -6.24 -13.28 -15.30
CA VAL A 112 -7.20 -13.76 -16.30
C VAL A 112 -7.37 -12.75 -17.43
N LEU A 113 -7.61 -11.47 -17.11
CA LEU A 113 -7.83 -10.41 -18.11
C LEU A 113 -6.61 -10.17 -19.01
N ARG A 114 -5.40 -10.33 -18.48
CA ARG A 114 -4.17 -10.27 -19.27
C ARG A 114 -4.06 -11.46 -20.22
N ASN A 115 -4.31 -12.67 -19.74
CA ASN A 115 -4.07 -13.90 -20.51
C ASN A 115 -5.15 -14.19 -21.56
N ILE A 116 -6.38 -13.67 -21.39
CA ILE A 116 -7.39 -13.65 -22.46
C ILE A 116 -7.18 -12.51 -23.48
N LYS A 117 -6.07 -11.77 -23.38
CA LYS A 117 -5.72 -10.60 -24.22
C LYS A 117 -6.74 -9.46 -24.19
N PHE A 118 -7.56 -9.39 -23.15
CA PHE A 118 -8.49 -8.28 -22.96
C PHE A 118 -7.73 -7.03 -22.46
N PHE A 119 -6.81 -7.23 -21.52
CA PHE A 119 -5.99 -6.16 -20.94
C PHE A 119 -4.58 -6.13 -21.56
N GLU A 120 -4.49 -5.43 -22.68
CA GLU A 120 -3.24 -5.02 -23.31
C GLU A 120 -3.25 -3.51 -23.46
N VAL A 121 -2.26 -2.88 -22.85
CA VAL A 121 -2.15 -1.43 -22.69
C VAL A 121 -0.79 -1.00 -23.22
N SER A 122 -0.75 0.09 -23.99
CA SER A 122 0.46 0.56 -24.68
C SER A 122 0.61 2.08 -24.60
N GLY A 123 1.84 2.57 -24.81
CA GLY A 123 2.14 4.00 -24.77
C GLY A 123 1.81 4.64 -23.42
N THR A 124 1.14 5.80 -23.45
CA THR A 124 0.80 6.64 -22.29
C THR A 124 0.03 5.88 -21.19
N TYR A 125 -0.82 4.93 -21.55
CA TYR A 125 -1.59 4.20 -20.54
C TYR A 125 -0.74 3.24 -19.69
N ARG A 126 0.42 2.81 -20.20
CA ARG A 126 1.38 2.05 -19.38
C ARG A 126 1.95 2.93 -18.26
N GLU A 127 2.26 4.18 -18.57
CA GLU A 127 2.70 5.16 -17.55
C GLU A 127 1.59 5.40 -16.53
N ILE A 128 0.33 5.56 -16.98
CA ILE A 128 -0.83 5.68 -16.08
C ILE A 128 -0.95 4.47 -15.15
N VAL A 129 -0.75 3.26 -15.65
CA VAL A 129 -0.76 2.03 -14.83
C VAL A 129 0.34 2.05 -13.76
N VAL A 130 1.57 2.42 -14.14
CA VAL A 130 2.70 2.53 -13.19
C VAL A 130 2.40 3.59 -12.13
N THR A 131 2.02 4.81 -12.53
CA THR A 131 1.69 5.90 -11.61
C THR A 131 0.50 5.54 -10.70
N THR A 132 -0.51 4.83 -11.21
CA THR A 132 -1.64 4.36 -10.39
C THR A 132 -1.19 3.42 -9.28
N ARG A 133 -0.25 2.51 -9.58
CA ARG A 133 0.33 1.61 -8.58
C ARG A 133 1.13 2.38 -7.51
N GLU A 134 1.82 3.46 -7.90
CA GLU A 134 2.57 4.33 -6.99
C GLU A 134 1.67 5.17 -6.10
N ILE A 135 0.54 5.67 -6.62
CA ILE A 135 -0.49 6.32 -5.82
C ILE A 135 -1.05 5.33 -4.78
N ALA A 136 -1.37 4.11 -5.20
CA ALA A 136 -1.88 3.09 -4.28
C ALA A 136 -0.85 2.71 -3.21
N LEU A 137 0.43 2.56 -3.59
CA LEU A 137 1.54 2.34 -2.67
C LEU A 137 1.65 3.47 -1.66
N THR A 138 1.63 4.73 -2.12
CA THR A 138 1.67 5.91 -1.26
C THR A 138 0.55 5.88 -0.22
N VAL A 139 -0.68 5.58 -0.64
CA VAL A 139 -1.86 5.50 0.25
C VAL A 139 -1.66 4.44 1.34
N ILE A 140 -1.16 3.25 1.00
CA ILE A 140 -0.94 2.20 2.02
C ILE A 140 0.24 2.50 2.95
N LEU A 141 1.30 3.11 2.44
CA LEU A 141 2.45 3.50 3.25
C LEU A 141 2.10 4.60 4.26
N ILE A 142 1.31 5.59 3.83
CA ILE A 142 0.76 6.59 4.76
C ILE A 142 -0.13 5.90 5.80
N LYS A 143 -1.03 5.02 5.38
CA LYS A 143 -1.88 4.25 6.31
C LYS A 143 -1.04 3.43 7.30
N ALA A 144 0.08 2.85 6.86
CA ALA A 144 1.03 2.16 7.70
C ALA A 144 1.61 3.10 8.76
N GLY A 145 2.16 4.24 8.35
CA GLY A 145 2.77 5.23 9.25
C GLY A 145 1.79 5.82 10.28
N LEU A 146 0.55 6.08 9.87
CA LEU A 146 -0.52 6.54 10.77
C LEU A 146 -0.90 5.50 11.83
N GLY A 147 -0.68 4.21 11.56
CA GLY A 147 -1.01 3.09 12.44
C GLY A 147 0.14 2.60 13.32
N LEU A 148 1.32 3.23 13.27
CA LEU A 148 2.46 2.84 14.11
C LEU A 148 2.34 3.40 15.54
N ASP A 149 2.72 2.60 16.53
CA ASP A 149 2.86 3.04 17.92
C ASP A 149 4.31 3.47 18.22
N ALA A 150 4.49 4.75 18.60
CA ALA A 150 5.79 5.31 18.93
C ALA A 150 6.46 4.68 20.16
N LYS A 151 5.70 4.28 21.18
CA LYS A 151 6.24 3.64 22.39
C LYS A 151 6.78 2.26 22.05
N ALA A 152 6.01 1.47 21.30
CA ALA A 152 6.43 0.17 20.80
C ALA A 152 7.66 0.28 19.89
N LEU A 153 7.64 1.23 18.94
CA LEU A 153 8.74 1.43 17.99
C LEU A 153 10.04 1.83 18.70
N LYS A 154 9.98 2.74 19.69
CA LYS A 154 11.15 3.12 20.48
C LYS A 154 11.71 1.96 21.30
N LYS A 155 10.83 1.15 21.90
CA LYS A 155 11.21 -0.03 22.69
C LYS A 155 11.87 -1.12 21.84
N LEU A 156 11.45 -1.26 20.58
CA LEU A 156 11.86 -2.35 19.69
C LEU A 156 12.77 -1.89 18.54
N SER A 157 13.28 -0.65 18.57
CA SER A 157 14.03 -0.04 17.47
C SER A 157 15.22 -0.90 17.01
N PHE A 158 15.97 -1.48 17.95
CA PHE A 158 17.08 -2.36 17.63
C PHE A 158 16.64 -3.69 16.99
N VAL A 159 15.49 -4.23 17.42
CA VAL A 159 14.90 -5.43 16.81
C VAL A 159 14.41 -5.12 15.41
N VAL A 160 13.78 -3.96 15.21
CA VAL A 160 13.33 -3.48 13.89
C VAL A 160 14.50 -3.39 12.91
N LEU A 161 15.63 -2.81 13.34
CA LEU A 161 16.84 -2.76 12.50
C LEU A 161 17.38 -4.16 12.18
N LYS A 162 17.56 -5.02 13.20
CA LYS A 162 18.03 -6.40 12.96
C LYS A 162 17.13 -7.14 11.98
N LEU A 163 15.81 -7.05 12.19
CA LEU A 163 14.79 -7.71 11.40
C LEU A 163 14.70 -7.14 9.97
N ALA A 164 15.01 -5.87 9.75
CA ALA A 164 15.05 -5.27 8.42
C ALA A 164 16.27 -5.68 7.59
N PHE A 165 17.47 -5.73 8.20
CA PHE A 165 18.71 -5.96 7.46
C PHE A 165 19.09 -7.43 7.34
N ILE A 166 19.07 -8.19 8.45
CA ILE A 166 19.66 -9.53 8.49
C ILE A 166 18.82 -10.53 7.66
N PRO A 167 17.49 -10.67 7.84
CA PRO A 167 16.68 -11.56 7.02
C PRO A 167 16.73 -11.21 5.53
N CYS A 168 16.74 -9.91 5.18
CA CYS A 168 16.81 -9.46 3.80
C CYS A 168 18.09 -9.93 3.11
N ILE A 169 19.26 -9.70 3.73
CA ILE A 169 20.56 -10.09 3.17
C ILE A 169 20.70 -11.62 3.11
N VAL A 170 20.29 -12.32 4.17
CA VAL A 170 20.40 -13.79 4.23
C VAL A 170 19.48 -14.45 3.22
N GLU A 171 18.26 -13.95 3.05
CA GLU A 171 17.34 -14.44 2.02
C GLU A 171 17.87 -14.14 0.61
N ALA A 172 18.31 -12.91 0.34
CA ALA A 172 18.84 -12.55 -0.97
C ALA A 172 20.05 -13.41 -1.34
N THR A 173 20.92 -13.69 -0.36
CA THR A 173 22.09 -14.59 -0.53
C THR A 173 21.63 -16.03 -0.77
N GLY A 174 20.68 -16.53 0.02
CA GLY A 174 20.11 -17.87 -0.15
C GLY A 174 19.47 -18.06 -1.52
N ALA A 175 18.67 -17.08 -1.95
CA ALA A 175 18.07 -17.06 -3.27
C ALA A 175 19.13 -16.98 -4.39
N ALA A 176 20.18 -16.16 -4.23
CA ALA A 176 21.28 -16.07 -5.20
C ALA A 176 22.04 -17.39 -5.35
N VAL A 177 22.31 -18.08 -4.23
CA VAL A 177 22.92 -19.42 -4.22
C VAL A 177 22.03 -20.42 -4.95
N CYS A 178 20.73 -20.43 -4.64
CA CYS A 178 19.75 -21.27 -5.35
C CYS A 178 19.72 -20.95 -6.86
N CYS A 179 19.75 -19.67 -7.24
CA CYS A 179 19.80 -19.24 -8.64
C CYS A 179 21.04 -19.74 -9.37
N TYR A 180 22.22 -19.63 -8.74
CA TYR A 180 23.47 -20.07 -9.34
C TYR A 180 23.46 -21.58 -9.61
N PHE A 181 23.02 -22.39 -8.63
CA PHE A 181 23.03 -23.85 -8.76
C PHE A 181 21.86 -24.43 -9.58
N ILE A 182 20.67 -23.83 -9.51
CA ILE A 182 19.46 -24.37 -10.16
C ILE A 182 19.26 -23.80 -11.56
N LEU A 183 19.45 -22.48 -11.72
CA LEU A 183 19.20 -21.76 -12.96
C LEU A 183 20.49 -21.52 -13.76
N GLY A 184 21.67 -21.82 -13.21
CA GLY A 184 22.95 -21.58 -13.86
C GLY A 184 23.27 -20.10 -14.08
N MET A 185 22.60 -19.20 -13.36
CA MET A 185 22.76 -17.76 -13.55
C MET A 185 24.05 -17.25 -12.89
N PRO A 186 24.75 -16.28 -13.50
CA PRO A 186 25.90 -15.63 -12.87
C PRO A 186 25.51 -14.97 -11.52
N TRP A 187 26.47 -14.87 -10.60
CA TRP A 187 26.26 -14.32 -9.26
C TRP A 187 25.58 -12.95 -9.25
N VAL A 188 25.95 -12.05 -10.16
CA VAL A 188 25.36 -10.70 -10.23
C VAL A 188 23.85 -10.77 -10.50
N TRP A 189 23.43 -11.59 -11.47
CA TRP A 189 22.02 -11.83 -11.78
C TRP A 189 21.30 -12.59 -10.67
N GLY A 190 21.99 -13.53 -10.02
CA GLY A 190 21.48 -14.25 -8.85
C GLY A 190 21.20 -13.33 -7.66
N PHE A 191 22.12 -12.43 -7.32
CA PHE A 191 21.91 -11.42 -6.26
C PHE A 191 20.86 -10.39 -6.64
N LEU A 192 20.86 -9.95 -7.90
CA LEU A 192 19.85 -9.07 -8.43
C LEU A 192 18.45 -9.67 -8.24
N LEU A 193 18.24 -10.93 -8.64
CA LEU A 193 16.99 -11.64 -8.40
C LEU A 193 16.76 -11.89 -6.90
N GLY A 194 17.80 -12.20 -6.13
CA GLY A 194 17.71 -12.40 -4.68
C GLY A 194 17.16 -11.18 -3.95
N PHE A 195 17.65 -9.97 -4.25
CA PHE A 195 17.13 -8.72 -3.66
C PHE A 195 15.76 -8.32 -4.21
N VAL A 196 15.40 -8.73 -5.42
CA VAL A 196 14.00 -8.65 -5.90
C VAL A 196 13.11 -9.54 -5.04
N LEU A 197 13.56 -10.77 -4.75
CA LEU A 197 12.82 -11.77 -4.01
C LEU A 197 12.74 -11.48 -2.51
N SER A 198 13.74 -10.85 -1.92
CA SER A 198 13.83 -10.64 -0.46
C SER A 198 12.83 -9.62 0.07
N ALA A 199 12.48 -8.60 -0.72
CA ALA A 199 11.55 -7.53 -0.34
C ALA A 199 10.17 -8.07 0.09
N VAL A 200 9.56 -7.42 1.08
CA VAL A 200 8.25 -7.77 1.64
C VAL A 200 7.18 -6.86 1.06
N SER A 201 5.94 -7.34 0.94
CA SER A 201 4.85 -6.45 0.49
C SER A 201 4.15 -5.74 1.64
N PRO A 202 4.36 -4.42 1.84
CA PRO A 202 3.55 -3.66 2.80
C PRO A 202 2.08 -3.63 2.36
N ALA A 203 1.79 -3.70 1.05
CA ALA A 203 0.43 -3.71 0.53
C ALA A 203 -0.43 -4.89 1.01
N VAL A 204 0.20 -6.04 1.28
CA VAL A 204 -0.49 -7.25 1.79
C VAL A 204 -0.40 -7.33 3.32
N VAL A 205 0.77 -6.99 3.87
CA VAL A 205 1.07 -7.16 5.29
C VAL A 205 0.41 -6.08 6.15
N VAL A 206 0.48 -4.81 5.74
CA VAL A 206 -0.01 -3.66 6.53
C VAL A 206 -1.52 -3.74 6.82
N PRO A 207 -2.43 -3.96 5.84
CA PRO A 207 -3.86 -4.00 6.14
C PRO A 207 -4.21 -5.09 7.16
N THR A 208 -3.55 -6.25 7.06
CA THR A 208 -3.77 -7.41 7.92
C THR A 208 -3.28 -7.14 9.34
N LEU A 209 -2.08 -6.58 9.50
CA LEU A 209 -1.50 -6.28 10.81
C LEU A 209 -2.20 -5.13 11.52
N LEU A 210 -2.64 -4.10 10.79
CA LEU A 210 -3.44 -3.02 11.37
C LEU A 210 -4.81 -3.53 11.83
N LYS A 211 -5.44 -4.43 11.05
CA LYS A 211 -6.70 -5.07 11.47
C LYS A 211 -6.50 -5.89 12.76
N LEU A 212 -5.49 -6.77 12.79
CA LEU A 212 -5.18 -7.56 13.98
C LEU A 212 -4.85 -6.69 15.20
N SER A 213 -4.11 -5.60 15.00
CA SER A 213 -3.81 -4.62 16.06
C SER A 213 -5.08 -3.94 16.58
N SER A 214 -6.02 -3.57 15.69
CA SER A 214 -7.29 -2.97 16.08
C SER A 214 -8.22 -3.93 16.84
N GLU A 215 -8.04 -5.23 16.64
CA GLU A 215 -8.71 -6.30 17.38
C GLU A 215 -8.00 -6.64 18.71
N GLY A 216 -6.90 -5.97 19.03
CA GLY A 216 -6.12 -6.15 20.26
C GLY A 216 -5.05 -7.25 20.21
N TYR A 217 -4.81 -7.87 19.04
CA TYR A 217 -3.79 -8.91 18.90
C TYR A 217 -2.39 -8.30 18.75
N GLY A 218 -1.44 -8.76 19.57
CA GLY A 218 -0.02 -8.39 19.46
C GLY A 218 0.34 -6.95 19.86
N GLU A 219 -0.65 -6.18 20.35
CA GLU A 219 -0.50 -4.77 20.73
C GLU A 219 0.41 -4.59 21.95
N SER A 220 0.24 -5.41 23.00
CA SER A 220 1.01 -5.31 24.25
C SER A 220 2.53 -5.44 24.07
N LYS A 221 2.95 -6.21 23.06
CA LYS A 221 4.36 -6.41 22.69
C LYS A 221 4.76 -5.64 21.44
N GLY A 222 3.86 -4.86 20.83
CA GLY A 222 4.16 -4.04 19.67
C GLY A 222 4.55 -4.83 18.41
N ILE A 223 4.05 -6.06 18.25
CA ILE A 223 4.47 -6.97 17.16
C ILE A 223 4.09 -6.39 15.79
N SER A 224 2.84 -5.91 15.64
CA SER A 224 2.37 -5.31 14.39
C SER A 224 3.19 -4.08 14.00
N THR A 225 3.46 -3.17 14.96
CA THR A 225 4.32 -2.00 14.75
C THR A 225 5.73 -2.39 14.34
N MET A 226 6.33 -3.38 15.03
CA MET A 226 7.67 -3.87 14.72
C MET A 226 7.73 -4.41 13.29
N VAL A 227 6.80 -5.29 12.92
CA VAL A 227 6.77 -5.91 11.59
C VAL A 227 6.54 -4.88 10.49
N ILE A 228 5.57 -3.96 10.66
CA ILE A 228 5.30 -2.91 9.67
C ILE A 228 6.54 -2.04 9.47
N ALA A 229 7.15 -1.55 10.56
CA ALA A 229 8.34 -0.71 10.48
C ALA A 229 9.55 -1.46 9.86
N ALA A 230 9.78 -2.71 10.28
CA ALA A 230 10.87 -3.52 9.75
C ALA A 230 10.67 -3.90 8.29
N SER A 231 9.44 -4.23 7.85
CA SER A 231 9.14 -4.50 6.43
C SER A 231 9.38 -3.29 5.53
N SER A 232 9.12 -2.09 6.05
CA SER A 232 9.34 -0.85 5.29
C SER A 232 10.83 -0.55 5.11
N LEU A 233 11.64 -0.80 6.15
CA LEU A 233 13.09 -0.69 6.07
C LEU A 233 13.71 -1.80 5.22
N ASP A 234 13.21 -3.03 5.31
CA ASP A 234 13.59 -4.19 4.48
C ASP A 234 13.47 -3.86 2.99
N ASP A 235 12.35 -3.22 2.59
CA ASP A 235 12.12 -2.80 1.19
C ASP A 235 13.17 -1.79 0.69
N ILE A 236 13.57 -0.84 1.51
CA ILE A 236 14.56 0.18 1.13
C ILE A 236 15.94 -0.46 0.97
N VAL A 237 16.30 -1.36 1.88
CA VAL A 237 17.54 -2.14 1.79
C VAL A 237 17.52 -2.98 0.51
N ALA A 238 16.42 -3.67 0.21
CA ALA A 238 16.27 -4.49 -0.98
C ALA A 238 16.32 -3.66 -2.28
N ILE A 239 15.65 -2.51 -2.33
CA ILE A 239 15.66 -1.59 -3.48
C ILE A 239 17.06 -1.04 -3.72
N SER A 240 17.73 -0.58 -2.67
CA SER A 240 19.07 0.00 -2.78
C SER A 240 20.11 -1.05 -3.19
N ALA A 241 20.08 -2.22 -2.55
CA ALA A 241 20.99 -3.31 -2.87
C ALA A 241 20.79 -3.80 -4.31
N PHE A 242 19.55 -3.92 -4.76
CA PHE A 242 19.31 -4.19 -6.17
C PHE A 242 19.91 -3.13 -7.09
N GLY A 243 19.76 -1.83 -6.76
CA GLY A 243 20.32 -0.75 -7.58
C GLY A 243 21.83 -0.92 -7.78
N ILE A 244 22.54 -1.33 -6.73
CA ILE A 244 23.96 -1.66 -6.77
C ILE A 244 24.23 -2.85 -7.70
N PHE A 245 23.51 -3.97 -7.54
CA PHE A 245 23.72 -5.15 -8.39
C PHE A 245 23.30 -4.95 -9.84
N LEU A 246 22.27 -4.14 -10.12
CA LEU A 246 21.92 -3.71 -11.47
C LEU A 246 23.02 -2.82 -12.05
N GLY A 247 23.60 -1.92 -11.24
CA GLY A 247 24.80 -1.17 -11.57
C GLY A 247 25.95 -2.08 -12.00
N PHE A 248 26.23 -3.15 -11.25
CA PHE A 248 27.27 -4.11 -11.63
C PHE A 248 26.93 -4.91 -12.90
N ALA A 249 25.68 -5.29 -13.10
CA ALA A 249 25.26 -6.00 -14.31
C ALA A 249 25.39 -5.15 -15.57
N THR A 250 25.13 -3.84 -15.46
CA THR A 250 25.07 -2.90 -16.58
C THR A 250 26.38 -2.17 -16.85
N ASN A 251 27.31 -2.11 -15.88
CA ASN A 251 28.56 -1.33 -15.96
C ASN A 251 29.82 -2.17 -16.25
N VAL A 252 29.71 -3.25 -17.03
CA VAL A 252 30.90 -3.95 -17.55
C VAL A 252 31.71 -2.96 -18.42
N GLY A 253 32.77 -2.36 -17.84
CA GLY A 253 33.70 -1.45 -18.53
C GLY A 253 33.71 0.03 -18.10
N LYS A 254 33.09 0.45 -16.99
CA LYS A 254 33.18 1.83 -16.46
C LYS A 254 34.07 1.96 -15.22
N SER A 255 34.57 3.18 -14.96
CA SER A 255 35.60 3.51 -13.96
C SER A 255 35.17 3.28 -12.50
N ASP A 256 36.14 3.01 -11.61
CA ASP A 256 35.96 2.72 -10.16
C ASP A 256 35.19 3.80 -9.37
N ALA A 257 35.17 5.04 -9.87
CA ALA A 257 34.43 6.15 -9.27
C ALA A 257 32.90 5.94 -9.30
N ASP A 258 32.37 5.26 -10.33
CA ASP A 258 30.93 5.01 -10.46
C ASP A 258 30.43 3.94 -9.49
N ILE A 259 31.30 2.96 -9.16
CA ILE A 259 31.00 1.89 -8.19
C ILE A 259 30.89 2.46 -6.77
N THR A 260 31.76 3.39 -6.41
CA THR A 260 31.74 4.04 -5.09
C THR A 260 30.47 4.89 -4.91
N ASN A 261 30.06 5.61 -5.96
CA ASN A 261 28.83 6.40 -5.95
C ASN A 261 27.57 5.52 -5.84
N GLN A 262 27.56 4.35 -6.48
CA GLN A 262 26.45 3.38 -6.36
C GLN A 262 26.36 2.79 -4.95
N LEU A 263 27.49 2.51 -4.30
CA LEU A 263 27.49 1.98 -2.92
C LEU A 263 27.00 3.02 -1.91
N LEU A 264 27.33 4.30 -2.12
CA LEU A 264 26.88 5.41 -1.27
C LEU A 264 25.39 5.76 -1.47
N GLN A 265 24.75 5.24 -2.52
CA GLN A 265 23.35 5.52 -2.79
C GLN A 265 22.43 5.07 -1.64
N ALA A 266 22.64 3.86 -1.07
CA ALA A 266 21.73 3.32 -0.05
C ALA A 266 21.68 4.17 1.24
N PRO A 267 22.82 4.55 1.85
CA PRO A 267 22.79 5.44 3.02
C PRO A 267 22.20 6.82 2.71
N ILE A 268 22.41 7.35 1.51
CA ILE A 268 21.87 8.63 1.08
C ILE A 268 20.33 8.54 0.96
N GLU A 269 19.79 7.48 0.34
CA GLU A 269 18.34 7.27 0.23
C GLU A 269 17.65 7.23 1.59
N ILE A 270 18.22 6.47 2.53
CA ILE A 270 17.71 6.38 3.90
C ILE A 270 17.75 7.76 4.57
N SER A 271 18.88 8.46 4.46
CA SER A 271 19.06 9.77 5.09
C SER A 271 18.10 10.81 4.52
N LEU A 272 17.93 10.86 3.20
CA LEU A 272 17.01 11.77 2.52
C LEU A 272 15.55 11.45 2.86
N GLY A 273 15.16 10.18 2.84
CA GLY A 273 13.79 9.75 3.17
C GLY A 273 13.43 10.07 4.62
N VAL A 274 14.35 9.83 5.57
CA VAL A 274 14.18 10.18 6.98
C VAL A 274 14.09 11.70 7.17
N LEU A 275 15.04 12.45 6.61
CA LEU A 275 15.09 13.91 6.76
C LEU A 275 13.84 14.57 6.18
N PHE A 276 13.50 14.26 4.92
CA PHE A 276 12.32 14.81 4.26
C PHE A 276 11.03 14.37 4.98
N GLY A 277 10.96 13.10 5.43
CA GLY A 277 9.82 12.58 6.17
C GLY A 277 9.59 13.32 7.49
N ILE A 278 10.65 13.56 8.28
CA ILE A 278 10.55 14.31 9.54
C ILE A 278 10.11 15.75 9.27
N VAL A 279 10.78 16.44 8.34
CA VAL A 279 10.48 17.84 8.02
C VAL A 279 9.04 17.98 7.52
N TRP A 280 8.62 17.17 6.55
CA TRP A 280 7.27 17.21 6.00
C TRP A 280 6.20 16.78 7.01
N GLY A 281 6.51 15.80 7.85
CA GLY A 281 5.63 15.37 8.94
C GLY A 281 5.39 16.47 9.97
N LEU A 282 6.43 17.22 10.35
CA LEU A 282 6.31 18.38 11.25
C LEU A 282 5.51 19.52 10.60
N ILE A 283 5.79 19.83 9.34
CA ILE A 283 5.03 20.84 8.56
C ILE A 283 3.55 20.45 8.54
N SER A 284 3.23 19.20 8.17
CA SER A 284 1.86 18.70 8.11
C SER A 284 1.18 18.61 9.48
N ALA A 285 1.96 18.50 10.55
CA ALA A 285 1.45 18.53 11.91
C ALA A 285 1.01 19.92 12.37
N TRP A 286 1.71 20.97 11.91
CA TRP A 286 1.53 22.35 12.36
C TRP A 286 0.62 23.17 11.44
N LEU A 287 0.68 22.95 10.13
CA LEU A 287 0.04 23.80 9.10
C LEU A 287 -1.32 23.28 8.61
N PRO A 288 -2.16 22.74 9.52
CA PRO A 288 -3.38 23.49 9.78
C PRO A 288 -3.63 23.73 11.27
N HIS A 289 -4.04 24.97 11.60
CA HIS A 289 -4.38 25.36 12.96
C HIS A 289 -5.45 24.42 13.54
N LYS A 290 -5.32 24.07 14.83
CA LYS A 290 -6.20 23.09 15.48
C LYS A 290 -7.69 23.47 15.44
N GLU A 291 -7.95 24.77 15.39
CA GLU A 291 -9.30 25.38 15.40
C GLU A 291 -9.90 25.53 14.00
N ASP A 292 -9.19 25.10 12.95
CA ASP A 292 -9.70 25.17 11.59
C ASP A 292 -10.83 24.15 11.38
N LYS A 293 -11.96 24.62 10.87
CA LYS A 293 -13.14 23.77 10.56
C LYS A 293 -12.81 22.62 9.59
N PHE A 294 -11.81 22.80 8.71
CA PHE A 294 -11.40 21.79 7.73
C PHE A 294 -10.04 21.15 8.03
N VAL A 295 -9.62 21.13 9.30
CA VAL A 295 -8.31 20.60 9.75
C VAL A 295 -8.04 19.17 9.26
N VAL A 296 -9.04 18.28 9.31
CA VAL A 296 -8.90 16.88 8.87
C VAL A 296 -8.62 16.81 7.38
N PHE A 297 -9.41 17.52 6.56
CA PHE A 297 -9.25 17.52 5.10
C PHE A 297 -7.88 18.08 4.69
N LYS A 298 -7.45 19.19 5.32
CA LYS A 298 -6.13 19.78 5.05
C LYS A 298 -5.00 18.83 5.45
N ARG A 299 -5.09 18.15 6.60
CA ARG A 299 -4.10 17.12 7.03
C ARG A 299 -4.04 15.94 6.07
N VAL A 300 -5.19 15.45 5.61
CA VAL A 300 -5.28 14.38 4.59
C VAL A 300 -4.60 14.83 3.30
N PHE A 301 -4.90 16.03 2.82
CA PHE A 301 -4.28 16.57 1.60
C PHE A 301 -2.77 16.79 1.75
N MET A 302 -2.30 17.33 2.87
CA MET A 302 -0.87 17.58 3.10
C MET A 302 -0.04 16.29 3.18
N ILE A 303 -0.50 15.31 3.96
CA ILE A 303 0.19 14.02 4.06
C ILE A 303 0.04 13.23 2.75
N GLY A 304 -1.15 13.22 2.14
CA GLY A 304 -1.41 12.51 0.89
C GLY A 304 -0.65 13.07 -0.30
N GLY A 305 -0.80 14.37 -0.55
CA GLY A 305 -0.14 15.08 -1.64
C GLY A 305 1.37 15.15 -1.46
N GLY A 306 1.85 15.43 -0.24
CA GLY A 306 3.28 15.44 0.03
C GLY A 306 3.93 14.07 0.02
N GLY A 307 3.21 13.02 0.45
CA GLY A 307 3.65 11.64 0.28
C GLY A 307 3.76 11.26 -1.20
N LEU A 308 2.74 11.57 -2.01
CA LEU A 308 2.77 11.29 -3.45
C LEU A 308 3.88 12.06 -4.14
N PHE A 309 4.07 13.34 -3.79
CA PHE A 309 5.18 14.16 -4.25
C PHE A 309 6.53 13.54 -3.88
N SER A 310 6.65 12.97 -2.68
CA SER A 310 7.88 12.30 -2.25
C SER A 310 8.18 11.05 -3.07
N VAL A 311 7.19 10.19 -3.33
CA VAL A 311 7.37 8.96 -4.14
C VAL A 311 7.73 9.29 -5.58
N LEU A 312 6.97 10.17 -6.24
CA LEU A 312 7.23 10.54 -7.64
C LEU A 312 8.52 11.38 -7.76
N GLY A 313 8.74 12.30 -6.82
CA GLY A 313 9.93 13.14 -6.78
C GLY A 313 11.22 12.36 -6.54
N SER A 314 11.20 11.35 -5.68
CA SER A 314 12.38 10.54 -5.41
C SER A 314 12.80 9.71 -6.63
N GLN A 315 11.84 9.28 -7.45
CA GLN A 315 12.11 8.60 -8.72
C GLN A 315 12.75 9.53 -9.75
N MET A 316 12.28 10.78 -9.85
CA MET A 316 12.88 11.77 -10.76
C MET A 316 14.35 12.08 -10.42
N ILE A 317 14.72 12.04 -9.13
CA ILE A 317 16.10 12.31 -8.67
C ILE A 317 16.96 11.01 -8.70
N GLY A 318 16.35 9.84 -8.95
CA GLY A 318 17.04 8.55 -9.02
C GLY A 318 17.23 7.85 -7.66
N TYR A 319 16.63 8.37 -6.59
CA TYR A 319 16.72 7.85 -5.22
C TYR A 319 15.43 7.12 -4.81
N ASN A 320 15.15 6.00 -5.48
CA ASN A 320 13.84 5.35 -5.46
C ASN A 320 13.35 4.90 -4.08
N GLY A 321 14.25 4.52 -3.16
CA GLY A 321 13.88 4.10 -1.80
C GLY A 321 13.48 5.26 -0.87
N ALA A 322 13.91 6.49 -1.17
CA ALA A 322 13.71 7.64 -0.28
C ALA A 322 12.23 8.06 -0.17
N GLY A 323 11.48 8.00 -1.27
CA GLY A 323 10.08 8.42 -1.32
C GLY A 323 9.13 7.58 -0.47
N PRO A 324 9.10 6.24 -0.67
CA PRO A 324 8.34 5.32 0.19
C PRO A 324 8.67 5.47 1.69
N LEU A 325 9.96 5.58 2.03
CA LEU A 325 10.41 5.79 3.42
C LEU A 325 9.82 7.09 4.00
N SER A 326 9.92 8.17 3.23
CA SER A 326 9.43 9.47 3.65
C SER A 326 7.92 9.50 3.88
N CYS A 327 7.14 8.78 3.07
CA CYS A 327 5.68 8.67 3.25
C CYS A 327 5.31 8.12 4.63
N ILE A 328 5.99 7.05 5.04
CA ILE A 328 5.72 6.38 6.31
C ILE A 328 6.18 7.27 7.47
N ILE A 329 7.37 7.86 7.37
CA ILE A 329 7.94 8.71 8.41
C ILE A 329 7.12 9.99 8.58
N SER A 330 6.74 10.66 7.49
CA SER A 330 5.92 11.88 7.56
C SER A 330 4.55 11.60 8.17
N ALA A 331 3.90 10.50 7.78
CA ALA A 331 2.65 10.06 8.39
C ALA A 331 2.80 9.73 9.88
N PHE A 332 3.85 9.02 10.26
CA PHE A 332 4.14 8.66 11.65
C PHE A 332 4.43 9.89 12.52
N VAL A 333 5.30 10.79 12.07
CA VAL A 333 5.67 12.03 12.77
C VAL A 333 4.44 12.92 12.93
N ALA A 334 3.64 13.08 11.87
CA ALA A 334 2.41 13.87 11.94
C ALA A 334 1.41 13.27 12.94
N CYS A 335 1.21 11.95 12.90
CA CYS A 335 0.34 11.23 13.84
C CYS A 335 0.80 11.43 15.30
N LEU A 336 2.11 11.32 15.56
CA LEU A 336 2.68 11.54 16.89
C LEU A 336 2.44 12.97 17.39
N CYS A 337 2.67 13.97 16.55
CA CYS A 337 2.40 15.36 16.90
C CYS A 337 0.90 15.60 17.15
N TRP A 338 -0.01 15.01 16.36
CA TRP A 338 -1.44 15.16 16.59
C TRP A 338 -1.89 14.54 17.93
N LYS A 339 -1.29 13.42 18.34
CA LYS A 339 -1.50 12.84 19.68
C LYS A 339 -1.05 13.80 20.79
N TRP A 340 0.13 14.42 20.66
CA TRP A 340 0.58 15.47 21.60
C TRP A 340 -0.31 16.71 21.60
N GLN A 341 -1.00 16.98 20.48
CA GLN A 341 -1.93 18.09 20.37
C GLN A 341 -3.30 17.83 21.02
N GLY A 342 -3.57 16.61 21.50
CA GLY A 342 -4.80 16.23 22.21
C GLY A 342 -5.70 15.24 21.45
N TRP A 343 -5.25 14.66 20.33
CA TRP A 343 -6.01 13.61 19.65
C TRP A 343 -5.97 12.30 20.46
N SER A 344 -7.10 11.58 20.47
CA SER A 344 -7.21 10.28 21.13
C SER A 344 -6.30 9.25 20.46
N ASP A 345 -5.70 8.37 21.26
CA ASP A 345 -4.94 7.22 20.76
C ASP A 345 -5.83 6.24 19.97
N SER A 346 -7.14 6.19 20.26
CA SER A 346 -8.08 5.22 19.70
C SER A 346 -8.75 5.68 18.40
N TYR A 347 -8.82 6.99 18.13
CA TYR A 347 -9.52 7.52 16.95
C TYR A 347 -8.71 8.59 16.23
N ASN A 348 -8.35 8.30 14.98
CA ASN A 348 -7.65 9.22 14.10
C ASN A 348 -8.47 9.41 12.80
N PRO A 349 -9.10 10.57 12.58
CA PRO A 349 -9.94 10.81 11.41
C PRO A 349 -9.15 10.80 10.09
N VAL A 350 -7.87 11.15 10.12
CA VAL A 350 -6.97 11.09 8.94
C VAL A 350 -6.73 9.62 8.58
N ALA A 351 -6.49 8.75 9.55
CA ALA A 351 -6.33 7.32 9.32
C ALA A 351 -7.60 6.67 8.76
N THR A 352 -8.78 7.13 9.19
CA THR A 352 -10.07 6.71 8.61
C THR A 352 -10.20 7.15 7.14
N ALA A 353 -9.80 8.37 6.80
CA ALA A 353 -9.80 8.84 5.41
C ALA A 353 -8.87 8.00 4.51
N PHE A 354 -7.64 7.72 4.96
CA PHE A 354 -6.72 6.84 4.22
C PHE A 354 -7.20 5.39 4.16
N SER A 355 -7.97 4.92 5.15
CA SER A 355 -8.63 3.62 5.09
C SER A 355 -9.71 3.57 4.00
N GLY A 356 -10.48 4.65 3.83
CA GLY A 356 -11.43 4.81 2.73
C GLY A 356 -10.74 4.89 1.37
N LEU A 357 -9.68 5.69 1.24
CA LEU A 357 -8.88 5.77 0.01
C LEU A 357 -8.28 4.41 -0.36
N TRP A 358 -7.78 3.66 0.62
CA TRP A 358 -7.24 2.33 0.38
C TRP A 358 -8.28 1.35 -0.18
N LEU A 359 -9.55 1.40 0.25
CA LEU A 359 -10.59 0.54 -0.31
C LEU A 359 -10.80 0.75 -1.82
N ILE A 360 -10.56 1.98 -2.31
CA ILE A 360 -10.64 2.33 -3.73
C ILE A 360 -9.35 1.93 -4.46
N MET A 361 -8.19 2.17 -3.84
CA MET A 361 -6.88 1.91 -4.45
C MET A 361 -6.48 0.43 -4.44
N GLN A 362 -6.99 -0.37 -3.49
CA GLN A 362 -6.62 -1.78 -3.33
C GLN A 362 -6.99 -2.62 -4.57
N PRO A 363 -8.22 -2.59 -5.13
CA PRO A 363 -8.53 -3.30 -6.37
C PRO A 363 -7.69 -2.86 -7.55
N ALA A 364 -7.38 -1.55 -7.64
CA ALA A 364 -6.52 -1.03 -8.69
C ALA A 364 -5.10 -1.59 -8.58
N LEU A 365 -4.51 -1.56 -7.39
CA LEU A 365 -3.16 -2.09 -7.17
C LEU A 365 -3.06 -3.58 -7.51
N PHE A 366 -3.91 -4.42 -6.92
CA PHE A 366 -3.80 -5.88 -7.07
C PHE A 366 -4.28 -6.36 -8.43
N GLY A 367 -5.29 -5.72 -9.02
CA GLY A 367 -5.71 -6.00 -10.39
C GLY A 367 -4.61 -5.68 -11.40
N LEU A 368 -3.96 -4.51 -11.26
CA LEU A 368 -2.86 -4.12 -12.15
C LEU A 368 -1.62 -4.98 -11.98
N ILE A 369 -1.30 -5.40 -10.75
CA ILE A 369 -0.21 -6.37 -10.50
C ILE A 369 -0.49 -7.70 -11.19
N GLY A 370 -1.72 -8.21 -11.08
CA GLY A 370 -2.10 -9.46 -11.75
C GLY A 370 -2.01 -9.35 -13.27
N ALA A 371 -2.34 -8.18 -13.81
CA ALA A 371 -2.29 -7.93 -15.25
C ALA A 371 -0.88 -7.84 -15.84
N GLU A 372 0.17 -7.76 -15.04
CA GLU A 372 1.54 -7.84 -15.53
C GLU A 372 1.99 -9.29 -15.79
N ILE A 373 1.25 -10.29 -15.29
CA ILE A 373 1.61 -11.70 -15.41
C ILE A 373 1.08 -12.26 -16.74
N ASP A 374 2.00 -12.44 -17.69
CA ASP A 374 1.75 -13.10 -18.97
C ASP A 374 2.21 -14.56 -18.92
N LEU A 375 1.26 -15.50 -18.86
CA LEU A 375 1.54 -16.94 -18.77
C LEU A 375 2.04 -17.51 -20.10
N SER A 376 1.86 -16.79 -21.22
CA SER A 376 2.35 -17.26 -22.53
C SER A 376 3.87 -17.17 -22.66
N GLN A 377 4.53 -16.37 -21.83
CA GLN A 377 5.98 -16.17 -21.82
C GLN A 377 6.70 -17.07 -20.81
N ILE A 378 5.97 -17.85 -20.01
CA ILE A 378 6.53 -18.61 -18.89
C ILE A 378 6.53 -20.10 -19.23
N ASP A 379 7.71 -20.69 -19.35
CA ASP A 379 7.85 -22.14 -19.51
C ASP A 379 7.56 -22.87 -18.18
N ALA A 380 6.84 -24.00 -18.25
CA ALA A 380 6.45 -24.78 -17.08
C ALA A 380 7.65 -25.27 -16.23
N THR A 381 8.78 -25.54 -16.86
CA THR A 381 10.05 -25.90 -16.17
C THR A 381 10.63 -24.72 -15.40
N GLN A 382 10.55 -23.50 -15.94
CA GLN A 382 11.00 -22.29 -15.28
C GLN A 382 10.14 -21.95 -14.06
N ILE A 383 8.83 -22.25 -14.10
CA ILE A 383 7.94 -22.12 -12.93
C ILE A 383 8.44 -22.99 -11.78
N GLY A 384 8.74 -24.26 -12.07
CA GLY A 384 9.22 -25.21 -11.06
C GLY A 384 10.54 -24.77 -10.43
N GLN A 385 11.51 -24.37 -11.26
CA GLN A 385 12.81 -23.88 -10.78
C GLN A 385 12.67 -22.57 -9.97
N GLY A 386 11.85 -21.63 -10.44
CA GLY A 386 11.56 -20.39 -9.73
C GLY A 386 10.90 -20.61 -8.37
N LEU A 387 9.98 -21.58 -8.28
CA LEU A 387 9.32 -21.94 -7.02
C LEU A 387 10.33 -22.54 -6.03
N ILE A 388 11.30 -23.34 -6.49
CA ILE A 388 12.35 -23.89 -5.64
C ILE A 388 13.27 -22.78 -5.13
N VAL A 389 13.68 -21.83 -5.99
CA VAL A 389 14.47 -20.66 -5.59
C VAL A 389 13.73 -19.84 -4.52
N LEU A 390 12.44 -19.58 -4.74
CA LEU A 390 11.58 -18.87 -3.79
C LEU A 390 11.48 -19.61 -2.45
N ALA A 391 11.21 -20.92 -2.48
CA ALA A 391 11.12 -21.75 -1.29
C ALA A 391 12.45 -21.80 -0.52
N GLY A 392 13.57 -21.93 -1.23
CA GLY A 392 14.91 -21.88 -0.66
C GLY A 392 15.18 -20.56 0.05
N GLY A 393 14.92 -19.43 -0.63
CA GLY A 393 15.04 -18.09 -0.03
C GLY A 393 14.19 -17.91 1.22
N LEU A 394 12.93 -18.36 1.19
CA LEU A 394 12.02 -18.29 2.34
C LEU A 394 12.50 -19.12 3.54
N VAL A 395 13.13 -20.27 3.32
CA VAL A 395 13.74 -21.07 4.40
C VAL A 395 14.88 -20.29 5.06
N PHE A 396 15.78 -19.71 4.27
CA PHE A 396 16.86 -18.86 4.78
C PHE A 396 16.30 -17.63 5.54
N ARG A 397 15.23 -17.00 5.02
CA ARG A 397 14.53 -15.90 5.69
C ARG A 397 13.99 -16.34 7.05
N ALA A 398 13.32 -17.49 7.13
CA ALA A 398 12.72 -17.98 8.36
C ALA A 398 13.77 -18.29 9.44
N ILE A 399 14.91 -18.86 9.05
CA ILE A 399 16.05 -19.09 9.94
C ILE A 399 16.60 -17.76 10.45
N ALA A 400 16.90 -16.82 9.55
CA ALA A 400 17.45 -15.51 9.89
C ALA A 400 16.51 -14.65 10.74
N CYS A 401 15.21 -14.69 10.44
CA CYS A 401 14.19 -14.01 11.22
C CYS A 401 14.12 -14.59 12.63
N THR A 402 14.08 -15.92 12.76
CA THR A 402 14.06 -16.59 14.07
C THR A 402 15.30 -16.25 14.89
N THR A 403 16.50 -16.26 14.30
CA THR A 403 17.73 -15.88 15.01
C THR A 403 17.75 -14.41 15.43
N CYS A 404 17.17 -13.50 14.65
CA CYS A 404 17.03 -12.10 15.02
C CYS A 404 16.08 -11.88 16.20
N LEU A 405 15.08 -12.75 16.35
CA LEU A 405 14.10 -12.68 17.44
C LEU A 405 14.58 -13.38 18.72
N LEU A 406 15.63 -14.22 18.66
CA LEU A 406 16.24 -14.82 19.86
C LEU A 406 16.78 -13.72 20.79
N GLY A 407 16.42 -13.81 22.07
CA GLY A 407 16.77 -12.80 23.08
C GLY A 407 15.80 -11.62 23.18
N THR A 408 14.70 -11.63 22.42
CA THR A 408 13.56 -10.71 22.63
C THR A 408 12.56 -11.30 23.63
N ASN A 409 11.67 -10.47 24.17
CA ASN A 409 10.58 -10.91 25.07
C ASN A 409 9.40 -11.60 24.34
N LEU A 410 9.65 -12.15 23.14
CA LEU A 410 8.65 -12.85 22.33
C LEU A 410 8.58 -14.34 22.68
N ASN A 411 7.38 -14.90 22.66
CA ASN A 411 7.13 -16.33 22.83
C ASN A 411 7.30 -17.06 21.49
N TRP A 412 7.50 -18.38 21.51
CA TRP A 412 7.64 -19.20 20.30
C TRP A 412 6.47 -19.05 19.32
N LYS A 413 5.24 -18.96 19.83
CA LYS A 413 4.04 -18.71 18.98
C LYS A 413 4.08 -17.35 18.29
N GLU A 414 4.63 -16.34 18.96
CA GLU A 414 4.78 -14.99 18.41
C GLU A 414 5.91 -14.93 17.39
N MET A 415 7.01 -15.68 17.61
CA MET A 415 8.07 -15.81 16.61
C MET A 415 7.58 -16.49 15.33
N ILE A 416 6.75 -17.53 15.44
CA ILE A 416 6.10 -18.16 14.28
C ILE A 416 5.18 -17.15 13.58
N PHE A 417 4.41 -16.36 14.34
CA PHE A 417 3.56 -15.32 13.76
C PHE A 417 4.37 -14.28 12.98
N VAL A 418 5.50 -13.81 13.52
CA VAL A 418 6.36 -12.85 12.80
C VAL A 418 6.89 -13.47 11.50
N ASN A 419 7.37 -14.72 11.54
CA ASN A 419 7.80 -15.43 10.33
C ASN A 419 6.68 -15.54 9.30
N ILE A 420 5.47 -15.91 9.70
CA ILE A 420 4.31 -16.01 8.80
C ILE A 420 3.93 -14.64 8.22
N ALA A 421 3.94 -13.60 9.04
CA ALA A 421 3.67 -12.23 8.58
C ALA A 421 4.70 -11.72 7.56
N TRP A 422 5.88 -12.34 7.50
CA TRP A 422 7.00 -12.02 6.62
C TRP A 422 7.07 -12.90 5.35
N LEU A 423 6.17 -13.88 5.21
CA LEU A 423 6.03 -14.70 4.01
C LEU A 423 5.45 -13.97 2.79
N PRO A 424 4.53 -12.99 2.92
CA PRO A 424 3.92 -12.37 1.75
C PRO A 424 4.93 -11.66 0.84
N LYS A 425 5.23 -12.31 -0.29
CA LYS A 425 6.04 -11.78 -1.40
C LYS A 425 5.10 -11.30 -2.49
N ALA A 426 4.86 -9.99 -2.59
CA ALA A 426 3.97 -9.46 -3.63
C ALA A 426 4.01 -7.93 -3.73
N THR A 427 5.03 -7.30 -4.34
CA THR A 427 4.88 -5.98 -4.99
C THR A 427 6.16 -5.43 -5.60
N VAL A 428 7.30 -5.51 -4.90
CA VAL A 428 8.54 -4.86 -5.37
C VAL A 428 9.07 -5.52 -6.65
N GLN A 429 8.74 -6.81 -6.84
CA GLN A 429 9.07 -7.61 -8.02
C GLN A 429 8.39 -7.10 -9.30
N VAL A 430 7.12 -6.70 -9.20
CA VAL A 430 6.34 -6.22 -10.34
C VAL A 430 6.52 -4.71 -10.54
N TRP A 431 6.94 -3.97 -9.51
CA TRP A 431 7.21 -2.52 -9.62
C TRP A 431 8.45 -2.24 -10.50
N ARG A 432 9.42 -3.16 -10.55
CA ARG A 432 10.66 -2.98 -11.31
C ARG A 432 10.77 -3.75 -12.63
N ASN A 433 9.81 -4.62 -12.94
CA ASN A 433 9.78 -5.28 -14.25
C ASN A 433 9.65 -4.27 -15.41
N SER A 434 9.12 -3.07 -15.16
CA SER A 434 9.12 -1.95 -16.10
C SER A 434 10.53 -1.48 -16.48
N THR A 435 11.50 -1.56 -15.56
CA THR A 435 12.91 -1.18 -15.79
C THR A 435 13.65 -2.24 -16.60
N PHE A 436 13.25 -3.51 -16.48
CA PHE A 436 13.88 -4.63 -17.18
C PHE A 436 13.62 -4.67 -18.68
N HIS A 437 12.50 -4.11 -19.15
CA HIS A 437 12.19 -4.03 -20.59
C HIS A 437 12.93 -2.91 -21.34
N VAL A 438 13.78 -2.14 -20.64
CA VAL A 438 14.68 -1.14 -21.24
C VAL A 438 16.08 -1.75 -21.50
N LEU A 439 16.33 -2.98 -21.03
CA LEU A 439 17.41 -3.87 -21.46
C LEU A 439 16.83 -4.94 -22.41
#